data_AF-A0A7U4QJW9-F1
#
_entry.id   AF-A0A7U4QJW9-F1
#
_cell.length_a   1.000
_cell.length_b   1.000
_cell.length_c   1.000
_cell.angle_alpha   90.00
_cell.angle_beta   90.00
_cell.angle_gamma   90.00
#
_symmetry.space_group_name_H-M   'P 1'
#
loop_
_entity.id
_entity.type
_entity.pdbx_description
1 polymer ?
#
loop_
_entity_poly.entity_id
_entity_poly.type
_entity_poly.pdbx_seq_one_letter_code
_entity_poly.pdbx_strand_id
1 'polypeptide(L)'
;METKLPEEVIAVCHKYGISGQTIYIPKISTHKKEKRKKILIALLEEMETFYENHLETFQRVPHPFTVRQVRARYSISTWLASTVLRTALRTWRHWFNNYEKMIFSGLSPRTKPEYLQIRTQLRNGLKPSGREDLIQKARESIQTCPWRN
;
A
#
# COMPACT_ATOMS: atom_id res chain seq x y z
N MET A 1 0.77 -29.19 30.61
CA MET A 1 0.94 -28.31 31.79
C MET A 1 -0.13 -27.24 31.69
N GLU A 2 -1.14 -27.31 32.55
CA GLU A 2 -2.17 -26.26 32.63
C GLU A 2 -1.52 -25.00 33.16
N THR A 3 -1.35 -23.99 32.31
CA THR A 3 -0.93 -22.66 32.73
C THR A 3 -2.05 -22.06 33.57
N LYS A 4 -1.92 -22.15 34.90
CA LYS A 4 -2.79 -21.42 35.83
C LYS A 4 -2.68 -19.93 35.53
N LEU A 5 -3.83 -19.26 35.40
CA LEU A 5 -3.88 -17.81 35.19
C LEU A 5 -3.23 -17.08 36.39
N PRO A 6 -2.56 -15.93 36.17
CA PRO A 6 -1.99 -15.13 37.25
C PRO A 6 -3.04 -14.72 38.29
N GLU A 7 -2.68 -14.74 39.58
CA GLU A 7 -3.59 -14.44 40.70
C GLU A 7 -4.21 -13.04 40.61
N GLU A 8 -3.47 -12.07 40.08
CA GLU A 8 -3.94 -10.70 39.84
C GLU A 8 -5.14 -10.65 38.89
N VAL A 9 -5.13 -11.48 37.84
CA VAL A 9 -6.22 -11.57 36.87
C VAL A 9 -7.46 -12.20 37.52
N ILE A 10 -7.25 -13.22 38.35
CA ILE A 10 -8.33 -13.89 39.09
C ILE A 10 -9.00 -12.90 40.06
N ALA A 11 -8.20 -12.13 40.80
CA ALA A 11 -8.69 -11.10 41.73
C ALA A 11 -9.53 -10.02 41.03
N VAL A 12 -9.09 -9.56 39.86
CA VAL A 12 -9.84 -8.62 39.02
C VAL A 12 -11.16 -9.22 38.55
N CYS A 13 -11.15 -10.47 38.06
CA CYS A 13 -12.38 -11.14 37.62
C CYS A 13 -13.41 -11.31 38.75
N HIS A 14 -12.96 -11.60 39.97
CA HIS A 14 -13.84 -11.64 41.15
C HIS A 14 -14.38 -10.26 41.52
N LYS A 15 -13.53 -9.23 41.54
CA LYS A 15 -13.92 -7.86 41.88
C LYS A 15 -15.04 -7.31 40.97
N TYR A 16 -15.01 -7.67 39.69
CA TYR A 16 -16.01 -7.22 38.71
C TYR A 16 -17.14 -8.23 38.45
N GLY A 17 -17.22 -9.33 39.22
CA GLY A 17 -18.32 -10.30 39.12
C GLY A 17 -18.34 -11.12 37.83
N ILE A 18 -17.23 -11.19 37.11
CA ILE A 18 -17.09 -11.89 35.82
C ILE A 18 -16.41 -13.27 35.95
N SER A 19 -16.22 -13.73 37.19
CA SER A 19 -15.73 -15.09 37.48
C SER A 19 -16.70 -16.13 36.91
N GLY A 20 -16.18 -17.11 36.16
CA GLY A 20 -16.97 -18.13 35.46
C GLY A 20 -17.61 -17.68 34.14
N GLN A 21 -17.44 -16.42 33.73
CA GLN A 21 -17.89 -15.93 32.42
C GLN A 21 -16.80 -16.03 31.36
N THR A 22 -17.16 -16.43 30.15
CA THR A 22 -16.23 -16.44 29.01
C THR A 22 -15.97 -15.02 28.54
N ILE A 23 -14.83 -14.46 28.94
CA ILE A 23 -14.39 -13.13 28.50
C ILE A 23 -13.67 -13.27 27.16
N TYR A 24 -14.21 -12.64 26.11
CA TYR A 24 -13.49 -12.51 24.85
C TYR A 24 -12.37 -11.48 25.01
N ILE A 25 -11.13 -11.94 25.02
CA ILE A 25 -9.96 -11.06 24.89
C ILE A 25 -9.66 -10.95 23.38
N PRO A 26 -9.96 -9.79 22.73
CA PRO A 26 -9.56 -9.61 21.35
C PRO A 26 -8.05 -9.76 21.25
N LYS A 27 -7.59 -10.73 20.45
CA LYS A 27 -6.16 -10.83 20.10
C LYS A 27 -5.74 -9.48 19.55
N ILE A 28 -4.66 -8.92 20.11
CA ILE A 28 -3.99 -7.69 19.66
C ILE A 28 -3.52 -7.90 18.21
N SER A 29 -4.45 -7.83 17.28
CA SER A 29 -4.25 -8.03 15.84
C SER A 29 -4.03 -6.70 15.12
N THR A 30 -4.19 -5.59 15.84
CA THR A 30 -4.03 -4.22 15.37
C THR A 30 -2.61 -3.99 14.88
N HIS A 31 -1.57 -4.29 15.68
CA HIS A 31 -0.18 -4.05 15.28
C HIS A 31 0.25 -4.84 14.03
N LYS A 32 -0.17 -6.10 13.88
CA LYS A 32 0.15 -6.90 12.68
C LYS A 32 -0.59 -6.39 11.44
N LYS A 33 -1.86 -5.99 11.59
CA LYS A 33 -2.65 -5.40 10.50
C LYS A 33 -2.11 -4.04 10.09
N GLU A 34 -1.75 -3.19 11.05
CA GLU A 34 -1.13 -1.88 10.82
C GLU A 34 0.22 -2.01 10.14
N LYS A 35 1.10 -2.90 10.63
CA LYS A 35 2.40 -3.15 9.97
C LYS A 35 2.20 -3.62 8.54
N ARG A 36 1.26 -4.54 8.29
CA ARG A 36 0.91 -4.98 6.94
C ARG A 36 0.41 -3.83 6.07
N LYS A 37 -0.48 -2.97 6.60
CA LYS A 37 -1.00 -1.80 5.88
C LYS A 37 0.11 -0.81 5.52
N LYS A 38 1.01 -0.50 6.47
CA LYS A 38 2.16 0.39 6.25
C LYS A 38 3.08 -0.14 5.14
N ILE A 39 3.44 -1.41 5.17
CA ILE A 39 4.29 -2.04 4.14
C ILE A 39 3.56 -2.04 2.78
N LEU A 40 2.26 -2.32 2.77
CA LEU A 40 1.46 -2.29 1.54
C LEU A 40 1.47 -0.91 0.89
N ILE A 41 1.24 0.15 1.67
CA ILE A 41 1.25 1.53 1.18
C ILE A 41 2.64 1.86 0.62
N ALA A 42 3.70 1.64 1.40
CA ALA A 42 5.07 1.91 0.96
C ALA A 42 5.42 1.18 -0.36
N LEU A 43 5.00 -0.08 -0.49
CA LEU A 43 5.23 -0.86 -1.71
C LEU A 43 4.47 -0.31 -2.92
N LEU A 44 3.26 0.22 -2.72
CA LEU A 44 2.48 0.87 -3.78
C LEU A 44 3.11 2.20 -4.21
N GLU A 45 3.65 2.98 -3.27
CA GLU A 45 4.38 4.21 -3.58
C GLU A 45 5.68 3.95 -4.35
N GLU A 46 6.38 2.86 -4.03
CA GLU A 46 7.55 2.42 -4.79
C GLU A 46 7.17 2.00 -6.22
N MET A 47 6.05 1.28 -6.39
CA MET A 47 5.53 0.90 -7.72
C MET A 47 5.17 2.13 -8.54
N GLU A 48 4.54 3.12 -7.89
CA GLU A 48 4.20 4.42 -8.49
C GLU A 48 5.45 5.16 -8.97
N THR A 49 6.46 5.25 -8.11
CA THR A 49 7.73 5.89 -8.42
C THR A 49 8.45 5.18 -9.58
N PHE A 50 8.44 3.85 -9.59
CA PHE A 50 9.03 3.07 -10.68
C PHE A 50 8.33 3.34 -12.02
N TYR A 51 7.00 3.38 -12.02
CA TYR A 51 6.22 3.70 -13.21
C TYR A 51 6.53 5.12 -13.73
N GLU A 52 6.59 6.11 -12.84
CA GLU A 52 6.92 7.50 -13.17
C GLU A 52 8.31 7.63 -13.80
N ASN A 53 9.30 6.93 -13.25
CA ASN A 53 10.69 7.03 -13.71
C ASN A 53 10.98 6.24 -14.99
N HIS A 54 10.28 5.14 -15.23
CA HIS A 54 10.60 4.22 -16.32
C HIS A 54 9.54 4.17 -17.43
N LEU A 55 8.43 4.91 -17.30
CA LEU A 55 7.29 4.88 -18.24
C LEU A 55 6.68 3.47 -18.43
N GLU A 56 7.03 2.53 -17.56
CA GLU A 56 6.69 1.12 -17.69
C GLU A 56 5.63 0.74 -16.67
N THR A 57 4.52 0.22 -17.18
CA THR A 57 3.54 -0.47 -16.34
C THR A 57 3.75 -1.97 -16.42
N PHE A 58 3.77 -2.58 -15.25
CA PHE A 58 4.03 -4.00 -15.05
C PHE A 58 3.00 -4.92 -15.73
N GLN A 59 3.24 -5.31 -16.99
CA GLN A 59 2.48 -6.39 -17.62
C GLN A 59 2.72 -7.74 -16.92
N ARG A 60 3.94 -7.95 -16.37
CA ARG A 60 4.35 -9.12 -15.54
C ARG A 60 4.92 -8.67 -14.20
N VAL A 61 5.30 -9.61 -13.31
CA VAL A 61 6.03 -9.24 -12.07
C VAL A 61 7.34 -8.55 -12.47
N PRO A 62 7.51 -7.27 -12.15
CA PRO A 62 8.68 -6.53 -12.58
C PRO A 62 9.92 -6.82 -11.75
N HIS A 63 11.07 -6.54 -12.35
CA HIS A 63 12.38 -6.96 -11.85
C HIS A 63 12.79 -6.43 -10.45
N PRO A 64 12.22 -5.35 -9.87
CA PRO A 64 12.48 -4.97 -8.48
C PRO A 64 11.42 -5.40 -7.46
N PHE A 65 10.35 -6.08 -7.88
CA PHE A 65 9.22 -6.44 -7.01
C PHE A 65 9.04 -7.96 -6.91
N THR A 66 10.11 -8.65 -6.50
CA THR A 66 10.07 -10.09 -6.17
C THR A 66 9.87 -10.31 -4.67
N VAL A 67 9.34 -11.49 -4.28
CA VAL A 67 9.17 -11.86 -2.87
C VAL A 67 10.49 -11.74 -2.10
N ARG A 68 11.60 -12.15 -2.72
CA ARG A 68 12.94 -12.08 -2.13
C ARG A 68 13.36 -10.64 -1.84
N GLN A 69 13.19 -9.73 -2.81
CA GLN A 69 13.54 -8.31 -2.65
C GLN A 69 12.65 -7.62 -1.61
N VAL A 70 11.33 -7.85 -1.66
CA VAL A 70 10.39 -7.28 -0.68
C VAL A 70 10.71 -7.77 0.73
N ARG A 71 11.01 -9.07 0.89
CA ARG A 71 11.43 -9.65 2.16
C ARG A 71 12.67 -8.96 2.72
N ALA A 72 13.70 -8.76 1.87
CA ALA A 72 14.94 -8.11 2.25
C ALA A 72 14.73 -6.63 2.61
N ARG A 73 13.99 -5.89 1.77
CA ARG A 73 13.74 -4.45 1.91
C ARG A 73 13.00 -4.09 3.20
N TYR A 74 12.00 -4.90 3.57
CA TYR A 74 11.15 -4.62 4.74
C TYR A 74 11.47 -5.48 5.96
N SER A 75 12.50 -6.34 5.88
CA SER A 75 12.90 -7.28 6.94
C SER A 75 11.73 -8.06 7.54
N ILE A 76 10.94 -8.70 6.66
CA ILE A 76 9.71 -9.44 7.03
C ILE A 76 9.83 -10.94 6.71
N SER A 77 8.84 -11.73 7.14
CA SER A 77 8.76 -13.14 6.77
C SER A 77 8.39 -13.33 5.29
N THR A 78 8.81 -14.44 4.69
CA THR A 78 8.49 -14.79 3.30
C THR A 78 6.98 -14.81 3.05
N TRP A 79 6.20 -15.36 3.99
CA TRP A 79 4.74 -15.39 3.90
C TRP A 79 4.13 -13.98 3.85
N LEU A 80 4.60 -13.07 4.71
CA LEU A 80 4.10 -11.70 4.74
C LEU A 80 4.53 -10.94 3.48
N ALA A 81 5.77 -11.11 3.03
CA ALA A 81 6.27 -10.52 1.79
C ALA A 81 5.45 -10.96 0.57
N SER A 82 5.19 -12.27 0.43
CA SER A 82 4.37 -12.83 -0.63
C SER A 82 2.94 -12.28 -0.60
N THR A 83 2.35 -12.22 0.59
CA THR A 83 0.98 -11.72 0.79
C THR A 83 0.88 -10.24 0.42
N VAL A 84 1.78 -9.39 0.93
CA VAL A 84 1.75 -7.95 0.67
C VAL A 84 2.06 -7.64 -0.79
N LEU A 85 3.05 -8.31 -1.38
CA LEU A 85 3.39 -8.14 -2.79
C LEU A 85 2.22 -8.50 -3.71
N ARG A 86 1.55 -9.63 -3.45
CA ARG A 86 0.37 -10.04 -4.23
C ARG A 86 -0.76 -9.01 -4.12
N THR A 87 -1.01 -8.49 -2.92
CA THR A 87 -2.00 -7.43 -2.71
C THR A 87 -1.60 -6.16 -3.46
N ALA A 88 -0.36 -5.69 -3.33
CA ALA A 88 0.13 -4.50 -4.00
C ALA A 88 0.01 -4.60 -5.53
N LEU A 89 0.47 -5.70 -6.13
CA LEU A 89 0.36 -5.91 -7.58
C LEU A 89 -1.10 -5.90 -8.06
N ARG A 90 -2.02 -6.49 -7.28
CA ARG A 90 -3.46 -6.49 -7.63
C ARG A 90 -4.05 -5.09 -7.55
N THR A 91 -3.76 -4.37 -6.47
CA THR A 91 -4.23 -3.00 -6.26
C THR A 91 -3.67 -2.05 -7.31
N TRP A 92 -2.37 -2.14 -7.60
CA TRP A 92 -1.72 -1.36 -8.65
C TRP A 92 -2.34 -1.61 -10.02
N ARG A 93 -2.47 -2.87 -10.44
CA ARG A 93 -3.07 -3.21 -11.74
C ARG A 93 -4.52 -2.76 -11.85
N HIS A 94 -5.29 -2.92 -10.78
CA HIS A 94 -6.68 -2.49 -10.76
C HIS A 94 -6.78 -0.97 -10.95
N TRP A 95 -6.04 -0.20 -10.15
CA TRP A 95 -6.00 1.25 -10.30
C TRP A 95 -5.53 1.66 -11.69
N PHE A 96 -4.41 1.10 -12.15
CA PHE A 96 -3.85 1.47 -13.44
C PHE A 96 -4.83 1.19 -14.58
N ASN A 97 -5.43 0.01 -14.62
CA ASN A 97 -6.34 -0.36 -15.72
C ASN A 97 -7.61 0.49 -15.76
N ASN A 98 -8.12 0.91 -14.59
CA ASN A 98 -9.39 1.62 -14.50
C ASN A 98 -9.26 3.14 -14.59
N TYR A 99 -8.14 3.70 -14.13
CA TYR A 99 -7.99 5.16 -14.02
C TYR A 99 -6.82 5.69 -14.87
N GLU A 100 -5.64 5.07 -14.78
CA GLU A 100 -4.43 5.61 -15.43
C GLU A 100 -4.32 5.25 -16.92
N LYS A 101 -4.69 4.03 -17.28
CA LYS A 101 -4.46 3.46 -18.61
C LYS A 101 -5.12 4.29 -19.70
N MET A 102 -6.37 4.74 -19.48
CA MET A 102 -7.09 5.54 -20.47
C MET A 102 -6.39 6.88 -20.71
N ILE A 103 -6.04 7.59 -19.64
CA ILE A 103 -5.29 8.85 -19.70
C ILE A 103 -3.96 8.62 -20.42
N PHE A 104 -3.14 7.69 -19.93
CA PHE A 104 -1.79 7.47 -20.43
C PHE A 104 -1.77 6.97 -21.88
N SER A 105 -2.74 6.14 -22.29
CA SER A 105 -2.84 5.64 -23.67
C SER A 105 -3.30 6.72 -24.65
N GLY A 106 -4.11 7.69 -24.20
CA GLY A 106 -4.55 8.83 -25.01
C GLY A 106 -3.49 9.93 -25.18
N LEU A 107 -2.37 9.85 -24.46
CA LEU A 107 -1.26 10.79 -24.61
C LEU A 107 -0.35 10.39 -25.77
N SER A 108 0.09 11.38 -26.55
CA SER A 108 1.09 11.13 -27.59
C SER A 108 2.45 10.81 -26.97
N PRO A 109 3.34 10.06 -27.65
CA PRO A 109 4.64 9.65 -27.12
C PRO A 109 5.49 10.81 -26.59
N ARG A 110 5.40 12.01 -27.19
CA ARG A 110 6.12 13.21 -26.75
C ARG A 110 5.62 13.76 -25.42
N THR A 111 4.36 13.52 -25.10
CA THR A 111 3.66 14.13 -23.94
C THR A 111 3.63 13.23 -22.71
N LYS A 112 3.88 11.94 -22.88
CA LYS A 112 3.94 10.96 -21.77
C LYS A 112 5.02 11.29 -20.73
N PRO A 113 6.27 11.64 -21.11
CA PRO A 113 7.29 11.98 -20.11
C PRO A 113 6.91 13.23 -19.30
N GLU A 114 6.41 14.28 -19.96
CA GLU A 114 5.96 15.51 -19.31
C GLU A 114 4.81 15.23 -18.33
N TYR A 115 3.82 14.43 -18.75
CA TYR A 115 2.71 14.03 -17.89
C TYR A 115 3.18 13.29 -16.62
N LEU A 116 4.09 12.33 -16.75
CA LEU A 116 4.62 11.61 -15.59
C LEU A 116 5.48 12.51 -14.69
N GLN A 117 6.26 13.42 -15.27
CA GLN A 117 7.00 14.42 -14.50
C GLN A 117 6.06 15.32 -13.68
N ILE A 118 4.97 15.79 -14.29
CA ILE A 118 3.94 16.58 -13.62
C ILE A 118 3.28 15.77 -12.49
N ARG A 119 2.96 14.49 -12.72
CA ARG A 119 2.47 13.59 -11.65
C ARG A 119 3.45 13.52 -10.49
N THR A 120 4.73 13.28 -10.75
CA THR A 120 5.76 13.21 -9.71
C THR A 120 5.86 14.53 -8.93
N GLN A 121 5.78 15.68 -9.60
CA GLN A 121 5.77 16.99 -8.95
C GLN A 121 4.56 17.14 -8.02
N LEU A 122 3.36 16.88 -8.52
CA LEU A 122 2.11 16.95 -7.75
C LEU A 122 2.14 16.02 -6.53
N ARG A 123 2.60 14.78 -6.72
CA ARG A 123 2.73 13.77 -5.67
C ARG A 123 3.67 14.20 -4.55
N ASN A 124 4.74 14.91 -4.88
CA ASN A 124 5.70 15.45 -3.92
C ASN A 124 5.28 16.81 -3.34
N GLY A 125 4.05 17.28 -3.61
CA GLY A 125 3.55 18.58 -3.13
C GLY A 125 4.20 19.78 -3.81
N LEU A 126 4.87 19.58 -4.94
CA LEU A 126 5.51 20.65 -5.70
C LEU A 126 4.49 21.31 -6.64
N LYS A 127 4.67 22.60 -6.89
CA LYS A 127 3.91 23.30 -7.92
C LYS A 127 4.31 22.77 -9.30
N PRO A 128 3.39 22.14 -10.06
CA PRO A 128 3.74 21.58 -11.34
C PRO A 128 4.01 22.68 -12.36
N SER A 129 4.92 22.39 -13.29
CA SER A 129 5.22 23.24 -14.44
C SER A 129 4.96 22.47 -15.72
N GLY A 130 4.17 23.02 -16.64
CA GLY A 130 3.87 22.36 -17.91
C GLY A 130 2.50 22.76 -18.42
N ARG A 131 1.97 21.99 -19.37
CA ARG A 131 0.67 22.27 -19.97
C ARG A 131 -0.48 22.01 -18.99
N GLU A 132 -1.41 22.96 -18.90
CA GLU A 132 -2.53 22.91 -17.94
C GLU A 132 -3.43 21.68 -18.14
N ASP A 133 -3.60 21.23 -19.39
CA ASP A 133 -4.37 20.02 -19.69
C ASP A 133 -3.74 18.75 -19.10
N LEU A 134 -2.40 18.67 -19.08
CA LEU A 134 -1.68 17.57 -18.46
C LEU A 134 -1.70 17.67 -16.93
N ILE A 135 -1.63 18.88 -16.39
CA ILE A 135 -1.75 19.14 -14.94
C ILE A 135 -3.11 18.65 -14.44
N GLN A 136 -4.18 18.99 -15.15
CA GLN A 136 -5.52 18.57 -14.78
C GLN A 136 -5.68 17.04 -14.83
N LYS A 137 -5.22 16.39 -15.91
CA LYS A 137 -5.24 14.92 -16.02
C LYS A 137 -4.42 14.25 -14.91
N ALA A 138 -3.26 14.79 -14.56
CA ALA A 138 -2.41 14.25 -13.51
C ALA A 138 -3.06 14.38 -12.12
N ARG A 139 -3.73 15.50 -11.84
CA ARG A 139 -4.49 15.70 -10.59
C ARG A 139 -5.63 14.70 -10.47
N GLU A 140 -6.44 14.55 -11.51
CA GLU A 140 -7.55 13.59 -11.54
C GLU A 140 -7.04 12.17 -11.27
N SER A 141 -5.95 11.78 -11.92
CA SER A 141 -5.39 10.46 -11.69
C SER A 141 -4.86 10.27 -10.26
N ILE A 142 -4.16 11.24 -9.68
CA ILE A 142 -3.69 11.16 -8.28
C ILE A 142 -4.85 11.05 -7.30
N GLN A 143 -5.95 11.79 -7.51
CA GLN A 143 -7.13 11.72 -6.65
C GLN A 143 -7.78 10.32 -6.62
N THR A 144 -7.64 9.56 -7.71
CA THR A 144 -8.15 8.18 -7.79
C THR A 144 -7.24 7.13 -7.14
N CYS A 145 -6.02 7.50 -6.70
CA CYS A 145 -5.08 6.56 -6.09
C CYS A 145 -5.52 6.15 -4.67
N PRO A 146 -5.89 4.87 -4.43
CA PRO A 146 -6.47 4.44 -3.16
C PRO A 146 -5.46 4.36 -2.00
N TRP A 147 -4.17 4.55 -2.26
CA TRP A 147 -3.11 4.62 -1.23
C TRP A 147 -2.66 6.06 -0.94
N ARG A 148 -3.32 7.06 -1.54
CA ARG A 148 -3.05 8.50 -1.33
C ARG A 148 -4.14 9.19 -0.49
N ASN A 149 -5.31 8.57 -0.36
CA ASN A 149 -6.46 9.02 0.45
C ASN A 149 -6.57 8.23 1.75
#